data_AF-A0A933KTV0-F1
#
_entry.id   AF-A0A933KTV0-F1
#
_cell.length_a   1.000
_cell.length_b   1.000
_cell.length_c   1.000
_cell.angle_alpha   90.00
_cell.angle_beta   90.00
_cell.angle_gamma   90.00
#
_symmetry.space_group_name_H-M   'P 1'
#
loop_
_entity.id
_entity.type
_entity.pdbx_description
1 polymer ?
#
loop_
_entity_poly.entity_id
_entity_poly.type
_entity_poly.pdbx_seq_one_letter_code
_entity_poly.pdbx_strand_id
1 'polypeptide(L)'
;MNRREFLTFTSERRLRIVELSCERLYMHVLDAQLTCEPCRQTDADDSWGGEPPAVFERRTPAQVFDEIDRDVTGADVLRIVGAGWLASDALSGRLDGIVDRFRAAGGRVEVTG
;
A
#
# COMPACT_ATOMS: atom_id res chain seq x y z
N MET A 1 -2.11 10.73 -9.77
CA MET A 1 -2.53 10.26 -8.43
C MET A 1 -1.54 10.70 -7.38
N ASN A 2 -2.02 11.21 -6.24
CA ASN A 2 -1.15 11.42 -5.09
C ASN A 2 -0.69 10.05 -4.58
N ARG A 3 0.58 9.94 -4.21
CA ARG A 3 1.23 8.65 -3.91
C ARG A 3 0.70 7.97 -2.65
N ARG A 4 -0.06 8.67 -1.81
CA ARG A 4 -0.50 8.26 -0.46
C ARG A 4 -1.99 8.53 -0.19
N GLU A 5 -2.84 8.53 -1.21
CA GLU A 5 -4.26 8.88 -1.03
C GLU A 5 -5.02 7.87 -0.16
N PHE A 6 -4.50 6.65 0.02
CA PHE A 6 -5.07 5.62 0.88
C PHE A 6 -4.74 5.77 2.37
N LEU A 7 -3.76 6.62 2.74
CA LEU A 7 -3.40 6.92 4.12
C LEU A 7 -3.72 8.38 4.45
N THR A 8 -4.52 8.59 5.48
CA THR A 8 -4.76 9.91 6.06
C THR A 8 -4.08 9.97 7.41
N PHE A 9 -3.12 10.88 7.54
CA PHE A 9 -2.43 11.11 8.81
C PHE A 9 -3.16 12.19 9.59
N THR A 10 -3.61 11.85 10.79
CA THR A 10 -4.25 12.76 11.72
C THR A 10 -3.47 12.76 13.03
N SER A 11 -3.34 13.92 13.67
CA SER A 11 -2.76 14.01 15.01
C SER A 11 -3.83 14.47 16.00
N GLU A 12 -4.22 13.63 16.96
CA GLU A 12 -5.20 13.98 18.00
C GLU A 12 -4.56 13.86 19.39
N ARG A 13 -4.63 14.92 20.21
CA ARG A 13 -4.22 14.90 21.63
C ARG A 13 -2.84 14.22 21.90
N ARG A 14 -1.85 14.47 21.04
CA ARG A 14 -0.47 13.90 21.02
C ARG A 14 -0.33 12.48 20.44
N LEU A 15 -1.42 11.82 20.05
CA LEU A 15 -1.37 10.54 19.34
C LEU A 15 -1.30 10.77 17.84
N ARG A 16 -0.44 10.01 17.17
CA ARG A 16 -0.37 9.90 15.72
C ARG A 16 -1.35 8.83 15.27
N ILE A 17 -2.41 9.28 14.60
CA ILE A 17 -3.44 8.41 14.06
C ILE A 17 -3.23 8.30 12.56
N VAL A 18 -3.15 7.06 12.09
CA VAL A 18 -3.11 6.76 10.66
C VAL A 18 -4.42 6.10 10.30
N GLU A 19 -5.16 6.73 9.39
CA GLU A 19 -6.37 6.16 8.83
C GLU A 19 -6.05 5.53 7.48
N LEU A 20 -6.36 4.25 7.34
CA LEU A 20 -6.23 3.45 6.14
C LEU A 20 -7.62 3.23 5.54
N SER A 21 -7.83 3.78 4.34
CA SER A 21 -9.04 3.51 3.54
C SER A 21 -8.83 2.23 2.73
N CYS A 22 -9.58 1.18 3.06
CA CYS A 22 -9.54 -0.10 2.34
C CYS A 22 -10.05 0.04 0.89
N GLU A 23 -11.00 0.94 0.64
CA GLU A 23 -11.46 1.27 -0.72
C GLU A 23 -10.32 1.84 -1.57
N ARG A 24 -9.65 2.89 -1.07
CA ARG A 24 -8.54 3.50 -1.81
C ARG A 24 -7.37 2.54 -1.96
N LEU A 25 -7.07 1.74 -0.93
CA LEU A 25 -6.07 0.68 -1.02
C LEU A 25 -6.40 -0.29 -2.14
N TYR A 26 -7.65 -0.76 -2.21
CA TYR A 26 -8.11 -1.67 -3.26
C TYR A 26 -7.93 -1.04 -4.65
N MET A 27 -8.35 0.21 -4.84
CA MET A 27 -8.16 0.91 -6.11
C MET A 27 -6.68 1.06 -6.48
N HIS A 28 -5.82 1.38 -5.52
CA HIS A 28 -4.37 1.50 -5.75
C HIS A 28 -3.72 0.15 -6.07
N VAL A 29 -4.14 -0.93 -5.44
CA VAL A 29 -3.66 -2.29 -5.73
C VAL A 29 -4.15 -2.75 -7.10
N LEU A 30 -5.37 -2.39 -7.49
CA LEU A 30 -5.90 -2.66 -8.83
C LEU A 30 -5.16 -1.85 -9.90
N ASP A 31 -4.94 -0.55 -9.67
CA ASP A 31 -4.16 0.33 -10.54
C ASP A 31 -2.72 -0.16 -10.68
N ALA A 32 -2.08 -0.56 -9.58
CA ALA A 32 -0.75 -1.17 -9.58
C ALA A 32 -0.71 -2.46 -10.41
N GLN A 33 -1.75 -3.29 -10.38
CA GLN A 33 -1.83 -4.50 -11.21
C GLN A 33 -2.01 -4.17 -12.69
N LEU A 34 -2.89 -3.23 -13.02
CA LEU A 34 -3.16 -2.80 -14.41
C LEU A 34 -1.98 -2.07 -15.03
N THR A 35 -1.24 -1.28 -14.25
CA THR A 35 -0.02 -0.58 -14.71
C THR A 35 1.20 -1.51 -14.73
N CYS A 36 1.13 -2.63 -14.01
CA CYS A 36 2.12 -3.70 -14.00
C CYS A 36 1.79 -4.81 -15.02
N GLU A 37 1.14 -4.49 -16.14
CA GLU A 37 1.26 -5.35 -17.33
C GLU A 37 2.73 -5.52 -17.66
N PRO A 38 3.28 -6.75 -17.77
CA PRO A 38 4.71 -6.92 -17.93
C PRO A 38 5.14 -6.19 -19.20
N CYS A 39 6.03 -5.21 -19.06
CA CYS A 39 6.96 -4.98 -20.15
C CYS A 39 7.67 -6.31 -20.29
N ARG A 40 7.27 -7.07 -21.31
CA ARG A 40 7.98 -8.21 -21.87
C ARG A 40 9.45 -7.88 -21.73
N GLN A 41 10.12 -8.56 -20.79
CA GLN A 41 11.58 -8.52 -20.73
C GLN A 41 12.00 -9.13 -22.05
N THR A 42 12.28 -8.28 -23.04
CA THR A 42 13.10 -8.72 -24.16
C THR A 42 14.46 -8.90 -23.52
N ASP A 43 14.81 -10.17 -23.38
CA ASP A 43 16.14 -10.65 -23.06
C ASP A 43 17.20 -9.74 -23.65
N ALA A 44 18.21 -9.47 -22.84
CA ALA A 44 19.38 -8.70 -23.22
C ALA A 44 20.02 -9.29 -24.48
N ASP A 45 19.75 -8.70 -25.63
CA ASP A 45 20.61 -8.76 -26.79
C ASP A 45 20.38 -7.52 -27.67
N ASP A 46 21.48 -6.98 -28.18
CA ASP A 46 21.58 -5.86 -29.12
C ASP A 46 21.58 -4.41 -28.58
N SER A 47 22.74 -4.02 -28.06
CA SER A 47 23.67 -3.09 -28.74
C SER A 47 23.06 -1.88 -29.50
N TRP A 48 23.32 -0.67 -28.95
CA TRP A 48 23.24 0.66 -29.57
C TRP A 48 21.87 1.37 -29.75
N GLY A 49 21.66 2.42 -28.94
CA GLY A 49 20.99 3.65 -29.40
C GLY A 49 19.48 3.77 -29.18
N GLY A 50 18.92 3.24 -28.10
CA GLY A 50 17.54 3.53 -27.68
C GLY A 50 17.52 4.39 -26.42
N GLU A 51 16.64 5.38 -26.37
CA GLU A 51 16.25 6.11 -25.15
C GLU A 51 16.25 5.17 -23.92
N PRO A 52 16.77 5.60 -22.74
CA PRO A 52 16.67 4.78 -21.54
C PRO A 52 15.21 4.35 -21.41
N PRO A 53 14.92 3.06 -21.17
CA PRO A 53 13.55 2.59 -21.09
C PRO A 53 12.85 3.53 -20.13
N ALA A 54 11.75 4.14 -20.55
CA ALA A 54 10.99 5.02 -19.68
C ALA A 54 10.69 4.21 -18.43
N VAL A 55 11.49 4.44 -17.38
CA VAL A 55 11.38 3.75 -16.10
C VAL A 55 10.21 4.45 -15.45
N PHE A 56 9.00 4.15 -15.94
CA PHE A 56 7.82 4.32 -15.13
C PHE A 56 8.11 3.47 -13.92
N GLU A 57 8.40 4.11 -12.77
CA GLU A 57 8.50 3.45 -11.47
C GLU A 57 7.16 2.75 -11.21
N ARG A 58 6.97 1.58 -11.83
CA ARG A 58 5.73 0.81 -11.79
C ARG A 58 5.63 0.28 -10.37
N ARG A 59 4.66 0.83 -9.64
CA ARG A 59 4.36 0.36 -8.29
C ARG A 59 3.71 -1.01 -8.41
N THR A 60 4.32 -1.98 -7.74
CA THR A 60 3.68 -3.28 -7.53
C THR A 60 2.79 -3.21 -6.30
N PRO A 61 1.77 -4.09 -6.18
CA PRO A 61 0.99 -4.21 -4.96
C PRO A 61 1.86 -4.39 -3.71
N ALA A 62 2.94 -5.17 -3.82
CA ALA A 62 3.88 -5.39 -2.72
C ALA A 62 4.51 -4.10 -2.20
N GLN A 63 4.86 -3.16 -3.09
CA GLN A 63 5.41 -1.86 -2.71
C GLN A 63 4.38 -0.99 -1.98
N VAL A 64 3.09 -1.09 -2.34
CA VAL A 64 2.02 -0.38 -1.62
C VAL A 64 1.92 -0.85 -0.17
N PHE A 65 1.99 -2.17 0.06
CA PHE A 65 1.97 -2.72 1.42
C PHE A 65 3.22 -2.39 2.24
N ASP A 66 4.39 -2.36 1.62
CA ASP A 66 5.64 -1.94 2.28
C ASP A 66 5.59 -0.45 2.70
N GLU A 67 4.96 0.39 1.88
CA GLU A 67 4.72 1.80 2.21
C GLU A 67 3.78 1.93 3.41
N ILE A 68 2.69 1.14 3.46
CA ILE A 68 1.77 1.11 4.61
C ILE A 68 2.51 0.68 5.88
N ASP A 69 3.27 -0.42 5.83
CA ASP A 69 4.01 -0.92 7.00
C ASP A 69 4.96 0.14 7.56
N ARG A 70 5.71 0.81 6.68
CA ARG A 70 6.64 1.88 7.05
C ARG A 70 5.93 3.07 7.69
N ASP A 71 4.83 3.51 7.09
CA ASP A 71 4.10 4.69 7.56
C ASP A 71 3.32 4.41 8.87
N VAL A 72 2.83 3.18 9.06
CA VAL A 72 2.10 2.73 10.25
C VAL A 72 3.03 2.48 11.44
N THR A 73 4.28 2.06 11.21
CA THR A 73 5.27 1.81 12.29
C THR A 73 5.53 3.04 13.19
N GLY A 74 5.30 4.25 12.68
CA GLY A 74 5.47 5.50 13.43
C GLY A 74 4.19 6.06 14.08
N ALA A 75 3.08 5.32 14.00
CA ALA A 75 1.76 5.72 14.50
C ALA A 75 1.42 5.09 15.85
N ASP A 76 0.54 5.75 16.62
CA ASP A 76 0.01 5.23 17.87
C ASP A 76 -1.32 4.47 17.65
N VAL A 77 -2.10 4.92 16.66
CA VAL A 77 -3.41 4.35 16.34
C VAL A 77 -3.54 4.14 14.83
N LEU A 78 -3.99 2.95 14.42
CA LEU A 78 -4.35 2.61 13.05
C LEU A 78 -5.87 2.48 12.95
N ARG A 79 -6.52 3.36 12.20
CA ARG A 79 -7.95 3.31 11.87
C ARG A 79 -8.13 2.65 10.51
N ILE A 80 -8.81 1.51 10.44
CA ILE A 80 -9.11 0.81 9.20
C ILE A 80 -10.56 1.15 8.82
N VAL A 81 -10.75 1.79 7.69
CA VAL A 81 -12.08 2.25 7.22
C VAL A 81 -12.51 1.47 5.99
N GLY A 82 -13.75 0.97 6.00
CA GLY A 82 -14.36 0.30 4.85
C GLY A 82 -13.82 -1.10 4.64
N ALA A 83 -13.63 -1.87 5.72
CA ALA A 83 -13.13 -3.24 5.68
C ALA A 83 -13.90 -4.18 4.72
N GLY A 84 -15.15 -3.83 4.35
CA GLY A 84 -15.92 -4.54 3.32
C GLY A 84 -15.28 -4.56 1.92
N TRP A 85 -14.35 -3.65 1.63
CA TRP A 85 -13.57 -3.67 0.38
C TRP A 85 -12.47 -4.73 0.36
N LEU A 86 -12.14 -5.34 1.51
CA LEU A 86 -11.14 -6.41 1.64
C LEU A 86 -11.69 -7.80 1.27
N ALA A 87 -12.66 -7.87 0.35
CA ALA A 87 -13.33 -9.12 -0.03
C ALA A 87 -12.39 -10.18 -0.65
N SER A 88 -11.17 -9.79 -1.05
CA SER A 88 -10.13 -10.71 -1.50
C SER A 88 -9.27 -11.19 -0.32
N ASP A 89 -9.24 -12.51 -0.11
CA ASP A 89 -8.43 -13.18 0.92
C ASP A 89 -6.94 -12.81 0.85
N ALA A 90 -6.40 -12.64 -0.36
CA ALA A 90 -5.01 -12.24 -0.56
C ALA A 90 -4.72 -10.80 -0.09
N LEU A 91 -5.71 -9.90 -0.19
CA LEU A 91 -5.60 -8.51 0.24
C LEU A 91 -5.75 -8.40 1.76
N SER A 92 -6.75 -9.10 2.32
CA SER A 92 -7.03 -9.12 3.76
C SER A 92 -5.89 -9.79 4.53
N GLY A 93 -5.39 -10.94 4.08
CA GLY A 93 -4.30 -11.65 4.76
C GLY A 93 -2.99 -10.85 4.81
N ARG A 94 -2.71 -10.07 3.76
CA ARG A 94 -1.52 -9.20 3.73
C ARG A 94 -1.66 -7.99 4.65
N LEU A 95 -2.86 -7.43 4.76
CA LEU A 95 -3.15 -6.36 5.71
C LEU A 95 -3.13 -6.89 7.15
N ASP A 96 -3.66 -8.09 7.38
CA ASP A 96 -3.68 -8.75 8.70
C ASP A 96 -2.26 -8.91 9.26
N GLY A 97 -1.29 -9.29 8.41
CA GLY A 97 0.12 -9.33 8.82
C GLY A 97 0.71 -7.98 9.25
N ILE A 98 0.29 -6.87 8.63
CA ILE A 98 0.69 -5.51 9.04
C ILE A 98 0.02 -5.15 10.37
N VAL A 99 -1.27 -5.45 10.49
CA VAL A 99 -2.08 -5.21 11.69
C VAL A 99 -1.54 -5.98 12.90
N ASP A 100 -1.16 -7.24 12.72
CA ASP A 100 -0.57 -8.08 13.76
C ASP A 100 0.77 -7.51 14.24
N ARG A 101 1.65 -7.14 13.30
CA ARG A 101 2.93 -6.49 13.63
C ARG A 101 2.74 -5.18 14.37
N PHE A 102 1.79 -4.35 13.93
CA PHE A 102 1.49 -3.07 14.58
C PHE A 102 0.92 -3.27 15.99
N ARG A 103 0.04 -4.25 16.19
CA ARG A 103 -0.46 -4.63 17.52
C ARG A 103 0.65 -5.15 18.42
N ALA A 104 1.56 -5.97 17.89
CA ALA A 104 2.73 -6.47 18.62
C ALA A 104 3.68 -5.33 19.04
N ALA A 105 3.75 -4.25 18.25
CA ALA A 105 4.49 -3.03 18.60
C ALA A 105 3.78 -2.14 19.65
N GLY A 106 2.57 -2.50 20.09
CA GLY A 106 1.78 -1.75 21.07
C GLY A 106 0.81 -0.72 20.47
N GLY A 107 0.67 -0.70 19.14
CA GLY A 107 -0.26 0.16 18.42
C GLY A 107 -1.71 -0.28 18.59
N ARG A 108 -2.63 0.69 18.62
CA ARG A 108 -4.07 0.42 18.74
C ARG A 108 -4.74 0.38 17.38
N VAL A 109 -5.52 -0.67 17.11
CA VAL A 109 -6.21 -0.82 15.83
C VAL A 109 -7.71 -0.65 16.04
N GLU A 110 -8.28 0.32 15.34
CA GLU A 110 -9.70 0.61 15.31
C GLU A 110 -10.24 0.23 13.93
N VAL A 111 -11.30 -0.58 13.87
CA VAL A 111 -11.92 -0.98 12.61
C VAL A 111 -13.29 -0.32 12.51
N THR A 112 -13.47 0.51 11.49
CA THR A 112 -14.73 1.18 11.18
C THR A 112 -15.31 0.52 9.93
N GLY A 113 -16.40 -0.23 10.14
CA GLY A 113 -17.13 -0.99 9.10
C GLY A 113 -18.12 -0.13 8.35
#